data_AF-A0AAU2NR26-F1
#
_entry.id   AF-A0AAU2NR26-F1
#
_cell.length_a   1.000
_cell.length_b   1.000
_cell.length_c   1.000
_cell.angle_alpha   90.00
_cell.angle_beta   90.00
_cell.angle_gamma   90.00
#
_symmetry.space_group_name_H-M   'P 1'
#
loop_
_entity.id
_entity.type
_entity.pdbx_description
1 polymer ?
#
loop_
_entity_poly.entity_id
_entity_poly.type
_entity_poly.pdbx_seq_one_letter_code
_entity_poly.pdbx_strand_id
1 'polypeptide(L)'
;MTATEHSQNLITVAAQAAADKLAHNIIAFDVSEVLSITDAFLIASANNDRQVKSIAEEIEDQLREQLDIKPVRREGEREGRWILLDYLDIVVHVQHSEERSFYSLDRLWKDCPELPLPADALASRNRPDADTDAAGNALSPAEAAPADNFGAEDYTAEDNS
;
A
#
# COMPACT_ATOMS: atom_id res chain seq x y z
N MET A 1 23.24 3.65 3.89
CA MET A 1 22.87 3.47 5.31
C MET A 1 21.48 2.87 5.30
N THR A 2 21.11 2.03 6.25
CA THR A 2 19.75 1.46 6.32
C THR A 2 18.86 2.31 7.21
N ALA A 3 17.55 2.26 7.01
CA ALA A 3 16.56 2.98 7.81
C ALA A 3 16.78 2.76 9.32
N THR A 4 16.73 3.85 10.10
CA THR A 4 16.96 3.79 11.55
C THR A 4 15.89 2.99 12.28
N GLU A 5 16.19 2.49 13.49
CA GLU A 5 15.21 1.79 14.34
C GLU A 5 13.99 2.65 14.64
N HIS A 6 14.18 3.98 14.76
CA HIS A 6 13.08 4.93 14.93
C HIS A 6 12.12 4.90 13.73
N SER A 7 12.66 5.06 12.51
CA SER A 7 11.90 5.04 11.27
C SER A 7 11.17 3.70 11.06
N GLN A 8 11.81 2.57 11.40
CA GLN A 8 11.18 1.25 11.35
C GLN A 8 10.01 1.11 12.32
N ASN A 9 10.13 1.67 13.53
CA ASN A 9 9.04 1.68 14.50
C ASN A 9 7.85 2.52 14.00
N LEU A 10 8.11 3.70 13.42
CA LEU A 10 7.06 4.54 12.81
C LEU A 10 6.33 3.81 11.68
N ILE A 11 7.08 3.17 10.79
CA ILE A 11 6.53 2.36 9.69
C ILE A 11 5.67 1.22 10.23
N THR A 12 6.11 0.54 11.29
CA THR A 12 5.38 -0.58 11.89
C THR A 12 4.01 -0.11 12.42
N VAL A 13 3.97 0.99 13.16
CA VAL A 13 2.71 1.57 13.68
C VAL A 13 1.82 2.03 12.53
N ALA A 14 2.37 2.75 11.55
CA ALA A 14 1.61 3.24 10.40
C ALA A 14 1.04 2.09 9.54
N ALA A 15 1.82 1.04 9.30
CA ALA A 15 1.39 -0.13 8.54
C ALA A 15 0.31 -0.93 9.27
N GLN A 16 0.41 -1.06 10.60
CA GLN A 16 -0.65 -1.69 11.39
C GLN A 16 -1.93 -0.86 11.35
N ALA A 17 -1.85 0.45 11.55
CA ALA A 17 -3.00 1.36 11.46
C ALA A 17 -3.70 1.28 10.09
N ALA A 18 -2.91 1.19 9.01
CA ALA A 18 -3.45 0.98 7.68
C ALA A 18 -4.13 -0.40 7.52
N ALA A 19 -3.53 -1.46 8.05
CA ALA A 19 -4.10 -2.81 8.03
C ALA A 19 -5.42 -2.90 8.81
N ASP A 20 -5.51 -2.23 9.96
CA ASP A 20 -6.71 -2.16 10.80
C ASP A 20 -7.89 -1.48 10.09
N LYS A 21 -7.61 -0.54 9.17
CA LYS A 21 -8.58 0.07 8.25
C LYS A 21 -8.80 -0.70 6.95
N LEU A 22 -8.34 -1.95 6.91
CA LEU A 22 -8.47 -2.84 5.77
C LEU A 22 -7.85 -2.28 4.48
N ALA A 23 -6.76 -1.49 4.60
CA ALA A 23 -6.00 -1.04 3.44
C ALA A 23 -5.45 -2.25 2.65
N HIS A 24 -5.21 -2.02 1.37
CA HIS A 24 -4.74 -2.98 0.39
C HIS A 24 -3.30 -2.67 -0.02
N ASN A 25 -2.56 -3.69 -0.46
CA ASN A 25 -1.23 -3.53 -1.05
C ASN A 25 -0.26 -2.70 -0.19
N ILE A 26 -0.25 -2.91 1.13
CA ILE A 26 0.64 -2.18 2.03
C ILE A 26 2.08 -2.65 1.80
N ILE A 27 2.96 -1.73 1.40
CA ILE A 27 4.38 -2.00 1.14
C ILE A 27 5.20 -0.84 1.71
N ALA A 28 6.32 -1.15 2.36
CA ALA A 28 7.28 -0.16 2.83
C ALA A 28 8.64 -0.36 2.19
N PHE A 29 9.29 0.73 1.82
CA PHE A 29 10.62 0.76 1.22
C PHE A 29 11.59 1.52 2.11
N ASP A 30 12.82 1.01 2.22
CA ASP A 30 13.96 1.73 2.77
C ASP A 30 14.51 2.67 1.69
N VAL A 31 14.32 3.97 1.88
CA VAL A 31 14.76 5.00 0.94
C VAL A 31 15.93 5.82 1.48
N SER A 32 16.50 5.43 2.62
CA SER A 32 17.61 6.15 3.29
C SER A 32 18.90 6.22 2.47
N GLU A 33 19.07 5.37 1.45
CA GLU A 33 20.19 5.44 0.50
C GLU A 33 19.93 6.38 -0.68
N VAL A 34 18.67 6.68 -0.97
CA VAL A 34 18.24 7.49 -2.13
C VAL A 34 17.87 8.92 -1.70
N LEU A 35 17.28 9.07 -0.52
CA LEU A 35 16.83 10.33 0.06
C LEU A 35 17.70 10.70 1.25
N SER A 36 18.10 11.97 1.35
CA SER A 36 18.99 12.45 2.41
C SER A 36 18.30 12.80 3.73
N ILE A 37 16.96 12.82 3.75
CA ILE A 37 16.16 13.26 4.90
C ILE A 37 15.22 12.14 5.36
N THR A 38 14.58 11.46 4.42
CA THR A 38 13.59 10.41 4.71
C THR A 38 14.26 9.04 4.64
N ASP A 39 14.03 8.24 5.67
CA ASP A 39 14.55 6.89 5.76
C ASP A 39 13.61 5.85 5.15
N ALA A 40 12.30 6.06 5.25
CA ALA A 40 11.32 5.06 4.83
C ALA A 40 10.10 5.65 4.12
N PHE A 41 9.60 4.89 3.15
CA PHE A 41 8.41 5.24 2.37
C PHE A 41 7.37 4.13 2.45
N LEU A 42 6.20 4.42 3.05
CA LEU A 42 5.08 3.49 3.15
C LEU A 42 4.03 3.82 2.09
N ILE A 43 3.59 2.83 1.33
CA ILE A 43 2.52 2.93 0.35
C ILE A 43 1.35 2.05 0.80
N ALA A 44 0.16 2.63 0.85
CA ALA A 44 -1.08 1.92 1.13
C ALA A 44 -2.15 2.29 0.09
N SER A 45 -3.01 1.32 -0.25
CA SER A 45 -4.10 1.51 -1.22
C SER A 45 -5.48 1.31 -0.61
N ALA A 46 -6.47 1.97 -1.21
CA ALA A 46 -7.88 1.84 -0.83
C ALA A 46 -8.79 1.86 -2.08
N ASN A 47 -9.98 1.29 -1.97
CA ASN A 47 -10.93 1.17 -3.09
C ASN A 47 -11.90 2.36 -3.22
N ASN A 48 -11.86 3.31 -2.30
CA ASN A 48 -12.66 4.53 -2.37
C ASN A 48 -12.03 5.68 -1.57
N ASP A 49 -12.37 6.91 -1.94
CA ASP A 49 -11.81 8.14 -1.36
C ASP A 49 -12.10 8.28 0.15
N ARG A 50 -13.26 7.77 0.60
CA ARG A 50 -13.60 7.78 2.03
C ARG A 50 -12.63 6.91 2.83
N GLN A 51 -12.30 5.73 2.31
CA GLN A 51 -11.35 4.81 2.93
C GLN A 51 -9.93 5.37 2.90
N VAL A 52 -9.50 6.00 1.80
CA VAL A 52 -8.21 6.73 1.73
C VAL A 52 -8.11 7.73 2.89
N LYS A 53 -9.16 8.53 3.11
CA LYS A 53 -9.22 9.47 4.22
C LYS A 53 -9.16 8.79 5.58
N SER A 54 -9.99 7.77 5.80
CA SER A 54 -10.04 7.04 7.07
C SER A 54 -8.73 6.31 7.42
N ILE A 55 -8.01 5.79 6.42
CA ILE A 55 -6.69 5.19 6.61
C ILE A 55 -5.69 6.26 7.06
N ALA A 56 -5.64 7.40 6.36
CA ALA A 56 -4.73 8.49 6.71
C ALA A 56 -5.01 9.05 8.12
N GLU A 57 -6.28 9.26 8.46
CA GLU A 57 -6.68 9.70 9.81
C GLU A 57 -6.26 8.69 10.89
N GLU A 58 -6.46 7.39 10.66
CA GLU A 58 -6.06 6.36 11.62
C GLU A 58 -4.54 6.31 11.80
N ILE A 59 -3.76 6.44 10.73
CA ILE A 59 -2.29 6.49 10.82
C ILE A 59 -1.86 7.69 11.67
N GLU A 60 -2.46 8.87 11.43
CA GLU A 60 -2.16 10.06 12.22
C GLU A 60 -2.54 9.89 13.69
N ASP A 61 -3.68 9.27 13.99
CA ASP A 61 -4.15 9.05 15.35
C ASP A 61 -3.29 8.01 16.07
N GLN A 62 -2.96 6.88 15.45
CA GLN A 62 -2.10 5.85 16.06
C GLN A 62 -0.67 6.35 16.31
N LEU A 63 -0.07 7.10 15.38
CA LEU A 63 1.26 7.68 15.59
C LEU A 63 1.25 8.74 16.70
N ARG A 64 0.16 9.48 16.85
CA ARG A 64 -0.01 10.46 17.92
C ARG A 64 -0.25 9.81 19.28
N GLU A 65 -1.11 8.81 19.35
CA GLU A 65 -1.47 8.15 20.61
C GLU A 65 -0.33 7.28 21.16
N GLN A 66 0.38 6.56 20.30
CA GLN A 66 1.43 5.64 20.72
C GLN A 66 2.80 6.31 20.88
N LEU A 67 3.11 7.32 20.06
CA LEU A 67 4.46 7.90 19.96
C LEU A 67 4.50 9.42 20.18
N ASP A 68 3.36 10.09 20.37
CA ASP A 68 3.23 11.56 20.48
C ASP A 68 3.82 12.32 19.28
N ILE A 69 3.73 11.73 18.09
CA ILE A 69 4.27 12.29 16.85
C ILE A 69 3.12 12.83 15.98
N LYS A 70 3.35 14.02 15.40
CA LYS A 70 2.41 14.67 14.47
C LYS A 70 3.06 14.82 13.10
N PRO A 71 2.28 14.69 12.01
CA PRO A 71 2.80 14.95 10.68
C PRO A 71 3.26 16.41 10.58
N VAL A 72 4.41 16.61 9.96
CA VAL A 72 4.95 17.93 9.64
C VAL A 72 4.15 18.55 8.50
N ARG A 73 3.75 17.74 7.52
CA ARG A 73 2.86 18.14 6.43
C ARG A 73 1.84 17.07 6.10
N ARG A 74 0.69 17.53 5.63
CA ARG A 74 -0.39 16.73 5.06
C ARG A 74 -0.79 17.34 3.73
N GLU A 75 -0.79 16.52 2.67
CA GLU A 75 -1.14 16.94 1.31
C GLU A 75 -2.22 16.03 0.71
N GLY A 76 -2.88 16.49 -0.36
CA GLY A 76 -3.84 15.68 -1.15
C GLY A 76 -5.28 15.60 -0.61
N GLU A 77 -5.55 16.03 0.63
CA GLU A 77 -6.89 15.89 1.25
C GLU A 77 -8.04 16.53 0.44
N ARG A 78 -7.78 17.62 -0.29
CA ARG A 78 -8.80 18.31 -1.08
C ARG A 78 -9.30 17.49 -2.28
N GLU A 79 -8.44 16.64 -2.83
CA GLU A 79 -8.73 15.79 -3.97
C GLU A 79 -9.24 14.43 -3.51
N GLY A 80 -8.87 13.98 -2.31
CA GLY A 80 -9.40 12.77 -1.65
C GLY A 80 -8.94 11.44 -2.27
N ARG A 81 -8.40 11.48 -3.49
CA ARG A 81 -7.89 10.30 -4.22
C ARG A 81 -6.51 9.87 -3.73
N TRP A 82 -5.75 10.77 -3.13
CA TRP A 82 -4.46 10.50 -2.50
C TRP A 82 -4.26 11.42 -1.31
N ILE A 83 -3.59 10.91 -0.27
CA ILE A 83 -3.15 11.68 0.89
C ILE A 83 -1.70 11.32 1.17
N LEU A 84 -0.87 12.33 1.34
CA LEU A 84 0.53 12.19 1.73
C LEU A 84 0.72 12.75 3.14
N LEU A 85 1.31 11.95 4.02
CA LEU A 85 1.69 12.31 5.38
C LEU A 85 3.21 12.32 5.49
N ASP A 86 3.77 13.48 5.78
CA ASP A 86 5.20 13.70 5.91
C ASP A 86 5.58 13.84 7.38
N TYR A 87 6.42 12.94 7.88
CA TYR A 87 6.97 12.94 9.24
C TYR A 87 8.48 13.25 9.25
N LEU A 88 9.04 13.73 8.14
CA LEU A 88 10.48 13.88 7.85
C LEU A 88 11.21 12.54 7.76
N ASP A 89 11.24 11.78 8.86
CA ASP A 89 11.93 10.49 8.96
C ASP A 89 11.25 9.42 8.11
N ILE A 90 9.91 9.47 8.04
CA ILE A 90 9.10 8.61 7.18
C ILE A 90 8.09 9.42 6.37
N VAL A 91 7.75 8.90 5.20
CA VAL A 91 6.64 9.41 4.40
C VAL A 91 5.63 8.30 4.17
N VAL A 92 4.36 8.60 4.40
CA VAL A 92 3.25 7.67 4.17
C VAL A 92 2.37 8.19 3.04
N HIS A 93 2.20 7.39 2.01
CA HIS A 93 1.38 7.68 0.85
C HIS A 93 0.19 6.74 0.79
N VAL A 94 -1.01 7.29 1.02
CA VAL A 94 -2.28 6.56 0.92
C VAL A 94 -2.97 6.98 -0.37
N GLN A 95 -3.38 6.04 -1.21
CA GLN A 95 -3.97 6.36 -2.51
C GLN A 95 -5.07 5.41 -2.93
N HIS A 96 -5.90 5.87 -3.86
CA HIS A 96 -6.86 5.04 -4.54
C HIS A 96 -6.16 3.96 -5.40
N SER A 97 -6.69 2.75 -5.45
CA SER A 97 -6.10 1.64 -6.22
C SER A 97 -5.97 1.95 -7.73
N GLU A 98 -6.95 2.65 -8.31
CA GLU A 98 -6.86 3.15 -9.70
C GLU A 98 -5.66 4.06 -9.95
N GLU A 99 -5.40 5.00 -9.03
CA GLU A 99 -4.27 5.94 -9.14
C GLU A 99 -2.93 5.21 -9.00
N ARG A 100 -2.89 4.12 -8.22
CA ARG A 100 -1.70 3.26 -8.12
C ARG A 100 -1.35 2.58 -9.42
N SER A 101 -2.34 2.07 -10.12
CA SER A 101 -2.15 1.47 -11.45
C SER A 101 -1.66 2.50 -12.46
N PHE A 102 -2.21 3.71 -12.42
CA PHE A 102 -1.87 4.79 -13.36
C PHE A 102 -0.46 5.36 -13.14
N TYR A 103 -0.11 5.71 -11.90
CA TYR A 103 1.20 6.30 -11.60
C TYR A 103 2.30 5.26 -11.40
N SER A 104 1.96 3.99 -11.15
CA SER A 104 2.90 2.90 -10.92
C SER A 104 4.01 3.28 -9.92
N LEU A 105 3.64 3.94 -8.81
CA LEU A 105 4.60 4.47 -7.83
C LEU A 105 5.53 3.40 -7.27
N ASP A 106 5.07 2.14 -7.23
CA ASP A 106 5.90 0.98 -6.90
C ASP A 106 7.17 0.92 -7.76
N ARG A 107 7.12 1.32 -9.03
CA ARG A 107 8.28 1.32 -9.94
C ARG A 107 9.37 2.30 -9.53
N LEU A 108 9.02 3.41 -8.87
CA LEU A 108 9.99 4.42 -8.46
C LEU A 108 10.93 3.87 -7.38
N TRP A 109 10.42 2.97 -6.54
CA TRP A 109 11.12 2.42 -5.38
C TRP A 109 11.46 0.92 -5.52
N LYS A 110 11.30 0.36 -6.73
CA LYS A 110 11.57 -1.07 -7.00
C LYS A 110 12.99 -1.52 -6.68
N ASP A 111 13.94 -0.61 -6.80
CA ASP A 111 15.35 -0.88 -6.53
C ASP A 111 15.73 -0.67 -5.06
N CYS A 112 14.78 -0.20 -4.23
CA CYS A 112 14.96 -0.02 -2.80
C CYS A 112 14.64 -1.31 -2.03
N PRO A 113 15.35 -1.60 -0.92
CA PRO A 113 15.01 -2.71 -0.04
C PRO A 113 13.59 -2.55 0.53
N GLU A 114 12.81 -3.63 0.58
CA GLU A 114 11.54 -3.63 1.32
C GLU A 114 11.80 -3.74 2.83
N LEU A 115 11.07 -2.94 3.62
CA LEU A 115 11.12 -3.01 5.08
C LEU A 115 10.18 -4.12 5.61
N PRO A 116 10.55 -4.81 6.70
CA PRO A 116 9.68 -5.79 7.32
C PRO A 116 8.41 -5.11 7.86
N LEU A 117 7.25 -5.73 7.63
CA LEU A 117 5.95 -5.23 8.05
C LEU A 117 5.23 -6.24 8.98
N PRO A 118 4.25 -5.78 9.78
CA PRO A 118 3.36 -6.67 10.54
C PRO A 118 2.67 -7.70 9.66
N ALA A 119 2.33 -8.86 10.23
CA ALA A 119 1.68 -9.95 9.50
C ALA A 119 0.36 -9.52 8.83
N ASP A 120 -0.43 -8.67 9.49
CA ASP A 120 -1.70 -8.16 8.97
C ASP A 120 -1.48 -7.24 7.76
N ALA A 121 -0.44 -6.40 7.81
CA ALA A 121 -0.04 -5.55 6.71
C ALA A 121 0.47 -6.38 5.52
N LEU A 122 1.28 -7.42 5.77
CA LEU A 122 1.75 -8.34 4.73
C LEU A 122 0.60 -9.12 4.08
N ALA A 123 -0.42 -9.50 4.86
CA ALA A 123 -1.62 -10.18 4.35
C ALA A 123 -2.43 -9.31 3.37
N SER A 124 -2.30 -7.98 3.44
CA SER A 124 -2.97 -7.05 2.52
C SER A 124 -2.38 -7.05 1.10
N ARG A 125 -1.16 -7.55 0.91
CA ARG A 125 -0.39 -7.49 -0.35
C ARG A 125 -1.00 -8.30 -1.50
N ASN A 126 -1.82 -9.29 -1.17
CA ASN A 126 -2.54 -10.11 -2.15
C ASN A 126 -4.06 -9.98 -1.99
N ARG A 127 -4.54 -9.02 -1.20
CA ARG A 127 -5.98 -8.77 -1.13
C ARG A 127 -6.36 -8.15 -2.47
N PRO A 128 -7.12 -8.85 -3.34
CA PRO A 128 -7.57 -8.24 -4.57
C PRO A 128 -8.24 -6.91 -4.22
N ASP A 129 -8.00 -5.88 -5.02
CA ASP A 129 -8.85 -4.69 -5.00
C ASP A 129 -10.26 -5.25 -5.02
N ALA A 130 -11.02 -5.06 -3.93
CA ALA A 130 -12.32 -5.69 -3.85
C ALA A 130 -13.06 -5.22 -5.10
N ASP A 131 -13.53 -6.16 -5.94
CA ASP A 131 -14.28 -5.87 -7.16
C ASP A 131 -15.43 -4.94 -6.77
N THR A 132 -15.15 -3.65 -6.88
CA THR A 132 -16.01 -2.58 -6.45
C THR A 132 -16.33 -1.86 -7.74
N ASP A 133 -17.61 -1.81 -8.05
CA ASP A 133 -18.06 -1.09 -9.23
C ASP A 133 -17.58 0.37 -9.20
N ALA A 134 -17.68 1.07 -10.33
CA ALA A 134 -17.33 2.49 -10.43
C ALA A 134 -18.11 3.41 -9.46
N ALA A 135 -19.03 2.86 -8.65
CA ALA A 135 -19.82 3.55 -7.64
C ALA A 135 -19.43 3.20 -6.19
N GLY A 136 -18.40 2.38 -5.95
CA GLY A 136 -17.96 2.07 -4.59
C GLY A 136 -18.75 0.96 -3.89
N ASN A 137 -19.57 0.20 -4.62
CA ASN A 137 -20.37 -0.90 -4.07
C ASN A 137 -19.67 -2.26 -4.25
N ALA A 138 -19.68 -3.08 -3.19
CA ALA A 138 -19.19 -4.45 -3.26
C ALA A 138 -20.04 -5.27 -4.25
N LEU A 139 -19.40 -5.82 -5.30
CA LEU A 139 -20.08 -6.72 -6.22
C LEU A 139 -20.43 -8.03 -5.50
N SER A 140 -21.65 -8.54 -5.74
CA SER A 140 -22.13 -9.78 -5.12
C SER A 140 -21.40 -11.00 -5.70
N PRO A 141 -21.29 -12.12 -4.95
CA PRO A 141 -20.47 -13.29 -5.34
C PRO A 141 -20.82 -13.97 -6.67
N ALA A 142 -21.93 -13.56 -7.32
CA ALA A 142 -22.42 -14.14 -8.57
C ALA A 142 -21.83 -13.48 -9.83
N GLU A 143 -21.17 -12.32 -9.71
CA GLU A 143 -20.63 -11.57 -10.86
C GLU A 143 -19.10 -11.66 -10.98
N ALA A 144 -18.42 -12.25 -9.99
CA ALA A 144 -17.01 -12.60 -10.09
C ALA A 144 -16.86 -13.71 -11.15
N ALA A 145 -16.47 -13.31 -12.36
CA ALA A 145 -16.16 -14.26 -13.43
C ALA A 145 -15.09 -15.25 -12.93
N PRO A 146 -15.22 -16.56 -13.19
CA PRO A 146 -14.16 -17.50 -12.85
C PRO A 146 -12.92 -17.15 -13.65
N ALA A 147 -11.77 -17.05 -12.96
CA ALA A 147 -10.47 -16.85 -13.57
C ALA A 147 -10.26 -17.92 -14.65
N ASP A 148 -10.20 -17.48 -15.91
CA ASP A 148 -9.88 -18.35 -17.04
C ASP A 148 -8.50 -18.96 -16.80
N ASN A 149 -8.52 -20.29 -16.67
CA ASN A 149 -7.37 -21.14 -16.50
C ASN A 149 -6.45 -20.97 -17.72
N PHE A 150 -5.22 -20.53 -17.46
CA PHE A 150 -4.16 -20.38 -18.45
C PHE A 150 -4.07 -21.61 -19.37
N GLY A 151 -4.15 -21.37 -20.68
CA GLY A 151 -3.94 -22.38 -21.70
C GLY A 151 -2.56 -23.01 -21.58
N ALA A 152 -2.53 -24.29 -21.22
CA ALA A 152 -1.40 -25.16 -21.46
C ALA A 152 -1.52 -25.67 -22.90
N GLU A 153 -0.77 -25.05 -23.82
CA GLU A 153 -0.56 -25.62 -25.16
C GLU A 153 0.63 -26.59 -25.13
N ASP A 154 0.29 -27.85 -25.41
CA ASP A 154 1.00 -28.87 -26.19
C ASP A 154 2.52 -29.11 -26.01
N TYR A 155 2.82 -30.31 -25.49
CA TYR A 155 3.97 -31.10 -25.91
C TYR A 155 3.55 -32.57 -26.01
N THR A 156 2.90 -32.94 -27.11
CA THR A 156 2.79 -34.35 -27.52
C THR A 156 4.00 -34.69 -28.39
N ALA A 157 4.86 -35.57 -27.86
CA ALA A 157 5.91 -36.21 -28.62
C ALA A 157 5.33 -37.48 -29.27
N GLU A 158 5.12 -37.45 -30.58
CA GLU A 158 4.97 -38.63 -31.45
C GLU A 158 6.20 -38.64 -32.37
N ASP A 159 7.16 -39.54 -32.11
CA ASP A 159 7.29 -40.87 -32.71
C ASP A 159 7.84 -40.80 -34.15
N ASN A 160 9.17 -40.86 -34.24
CA ASN A 160 9.93 -41.01 -35.48
C ASN A 160 10.09 -42.51 -35.76
N SER A 161 9.37 -43.02 -36.75
CA SER A 161 9.72 -44.22 -37.53
C SER A 161 10.02 -43.83 -38.96
#